data_AF-A0AAD4CY03-F1
#
_entry.id   AF-A0AAD4CY03-F1
#
_cell.length_a   1.000
_cell.length_b   1.000
_cell.length_c   1.000
_cell.angle_alpha   90.00
_cell.angle_beta   90.00
_cell.angle_gamma   90.00
#
_symmetry.space_group_name_H-M   'P 1'
#
loop_
_entity.id
_entity.type
_entity.pdbx_description
1 polymer ?
#
loop_
_entity_poly.entity_id
_entity_poly.type
_entity_poly.pdbx_seq_one_letter_code
_entity_poly.pdbx_strand_id
1 'polypeptide(L)'
;MTILGYTPYHMLEVLTKHGYSHMKIVREAVIAANDRFSGIPRYQRPELDKWLAEYDCLIEIPSYIGMRAMESYAKDPDIKFILTERDPDKWVRSFNNTAGEVGKAANVFPMNILKRFDAELGGFFENTQLMYWAMSDGTDKGHPDNEAALRKNYIEYIHAVKETLPQDRTLVIKLEDGLGWAQICPFLEMDIPDQPYPQANVQEKFQAIIGDFMRPRVMAAMVRLGVVVAPTLGVAGYLGWKYGLTVIE
;
A
#
# COMPACT_ATOMS: atom_id res chain seq x y z
N MET A 1 17.04 4.07 -7.08
CA MET A 1 17.32 2.64 -7.28
C MET A 1 17.40 2.30 -8.76
N THR A 2 16.38 2.54 -9.59
CA THR A 2 16.47 2.34 -11.07
C THR A 2 17.65 3.05 -11.73
N ILE A 3 17.93 4.29 -11.33
CA ILE A 3 19.10 5.07 -11.80
C ILE A 3 20.43 4.38 -11.47
N LEU A 4 20.48 3.62 -10.37
CA LEU A 4 21.62 2.84 -9.95
C LEU A 4 21.61 1.43 -10.57
N GLY A 5 20.70 1.12 -11.49
CA GLY A 5 20.64 -0.18 -12.18
C GLY A 5 19.84 -1.27 -11.46
N TYR A 6 19.27 -0.99 -10.28
CA TYR A 6 18.36 -1.93 -9.60
C TYR A 6 16.98 -1.99 -10.27
N THR A 7 16.32 -3.13 -10.14
CA THR A 7 14.93 -3.40 -10.49
C THR A 7 14.06 -3.39 -9.24
N PRO A 8 13.43 -2.24 -8.87
CA PRO A 8 12.70 -2.12 -7.63
C PRO A 8 11.30 -2.71 -7.68
N TYR A 9 10.89 -3.36 -6.60
CA TYR A 9 9.50 -3.66 -6.29
C TYR A 9 8.95 -2.62 -5.30
N HIS A 10 7.92 -1.91 -5.74
CA HIS A 10 7.25 -0.83 -5.00
C HIS A 10 5.74 -1.05 -5.10
N MET A 11 4.94 -0.40 -4.25
CA MET A 11 3.47 -0.43 -4.41
C MET A 11 3.00 0.06 -5.78
N LEU A 12 3.82 0.81 -6.53
CA LEU A 12 3.48 1.23 -7.88
C LEU A 12 3.49 0.03 -8.84
N GLU A 13 4.44 -0.89 -8.72
CA GLU A 13 4.50 -2.12 -9.53
C GLU A 13 3.26 -3.00 -9.31
N VAL A 14 2.76 -3.03 -8.06
CA VAL A 14 1.50 -3.71 -7.72
C VAL A 14 0.33 -3.13 -8.51
N LEU A 15 0.29 -1.80 -8.69
CA LEU A 15 -0.82 -1.12 -9.36
C LEU A 15 -0.69 -1.07 -10.88
N THR A 16 0.52 -0.84 -11.40
CA THR A 16 0.73 -0.49 -12.81
C THR A 16 1.26 -1.64 -13.67
N LYS A 17 2.02 -2.59 -13.10
CA LYS A 17 2.58 -3.72 -13.84
C LYS A 17 1.76 -5.00 -13.66
N HIS A 18 1.36 -5.30 -12.42
CA HIS A 18 0.78 -6.61 -12.08
C HIS A 18 -0.72 -6.60 -11.77
N GLY A 19 -1.26 -5.44 -11.38
CA GLY A 19 -2.66 -5.24 -11.08
C GLY A 19 -3.20 -6.16 -9.98
N TYR A 20 -4.43 -6.63 -10.18
CA TYR A 20 -5.17 -7.41 -9.16
C TYR A 20 -4.42 -8.63 -8.60
N SER A 21 -3.60 -9.30 -9.40
CA SER A 21 -2.89 -10.51 -8.99
C SER A 21 -1.93 -10.25 -7.82
N HIS A 22 -1.10 -9.22 -7.94
CA HIS A 22 -0.18 -8.82 -6.88
C HIS A 22 -0.91 -8.10 -5.74
N MET A 23 -2.02 -7.40 -6.02
CA MET A 23 -2.86 -6.88 -4.93
C MET A 23 -3.32 -8.01 -3.99
N LYS A 24 -3.74 -9.15 -4.55
CA LYS A 24 -4.13 -10.32 -3.76
C LYS A 24 -2.97 -10.88 -2.92
N ILE A 25 -1.79 -11.03 -3.53
CA ILE A 25 -0.60 -11.55 -2.81
C ILE A 25 -0.19 -10.59 -1.68
N VAL A 26 -0.13 -9.28 -1.94
CA VAL A 26 0.14 -8.27 -0.91
C VAL A 26 -0.86 -8.37 0.22
N ARG A 27 -2.16 -8.48 -0.09
CA ARG A 27 -3.21 -8.61 0.92
C ARG A 27 -3.01 -9.83 1.80
N GLU A 28 -2.76 -10.98 1.19
CA GLU A 28 -2.52 -12.22 1.92
C GLU A 28 -1.27 -12.12 2.81
N ALA A 29 -0.18 -11.53 2.29
CA ALA A 29 1.05 -11.36 3.05
C ALA A 29 0.87 -10.42 4.26
N VAL A 30 0.15 -9.30 4.09
CA VAL A 30 -0.15 -8.36 5.18
C VAL A 30 -1.06 -9.00 6.22
N ILE A 31 -2.10 -9.73 5.80
CA ILE A 31 -2.97 -10.48 6.73
C ILE A 31 -2.14 -11.52 7.49
N ALA A 32 -1.32 -12.32 6.81
CA ALA A 32 -0.53 -13.37 7.47
C ALA A 32 0.49 -12.79 8.48
N ALA A 33 1.03 -11.61 8.18
CA ALA A 33 1.98 -10.91 9.06
C ALA A 33 1.30 -10.35 10.32
N ASN A 34 0.07 -9.84 10.21
CA ASN A 34 -0.58 -9.06 11.27
C ASN A 34 -1.73 -9.78 11.98
N ASP A 35 -2.31 -10.82 11.39
CA ASP A 35 -3.39 -11.62 11.98
C ASP A 35 -3.00 -13.11 12.07
N ARG A 36 -2.63 -13.53 13.29
CA ARG A 36 -2.28 -14.94 13.60
C ARG A 36 -3.46 -15.91 13.49
N PHE A 37 -4.70 -15.41 13.47
CA PHE A 37 -5.92 -16.21 13.40
C PHE A 37 -6.53 -16.26 12.00
N SER A 38 -5.89 -15.61 11.02
CA SER A 38 -6.36 -15.56 9.63
C SER A 38 -6.41 -16.91 8.92
N GLY A 39 -5.70 -17.92 9.44
CA GLY A 39 -5.53 -19.21 8.78
C GLY A 39 -4.61 -19.17 7.55
N ILE A 40 -4.07 -17.99 7.19
CA ILE A 40 -3.10 -17.83 6.10
C ILE A 40 -1.70 -18.11 6.66
N PRO A 41 -0.95 -19.08 6.10
CA PRO A 41 0.42 -19.31 6.49
C PRO A 41 1.28 -18.05 6.30
N ARG A 42 2.18 -17.77 7.26
CA ARG A 42 3.16 -16.70 7.11
C ARG A 42 4.10 -17.01 5.96
N TYR A 43 4.24 -16.05 5.06
CA TYR A 43 5.17 -16.14 3.93
C TYR A 43 6.59 -16.33 4.46
N GLN A 44 7.26 -17.40 4.02
CA GLN A 44 8.66 -17.65 4.31
C GLN A 44 9.51 -17.23 3.09
N ARG A 45 10.83 -17.34 3.24
CA ARG A 45 11.77 -16.95 2.19
C ARG A 45 11.46 -17.58 0.82
N PRO A 46 11.14 -18.89 0.68
CA PRO A 46 10.83 -19.47 -0.62
C PRO A 46 9.60 -18.86 -1.31
N GLU A 47 8.53 -18.55 -0.56
CA GLU A 47 7.34 -17.91 -1.13
C GLU A 47 7.63 -16.45 -1.53
N LEU A 48 8.42 -15.74 -0.71
CA LEU A 48 8.84 -14.38 -1.00
C LEU A 48 9.75 -14.32 -2.23
N ASP A 49 10.74 -15.21 -2.34
CA ASP A 49 11.64 -15.31 -3.48
C ASP A 49 10.86 -15.66 -4.76
N LYS A 50 9.86 -16.55 -4.67
CA LYS A 50 8.98 -16.85 -5.81
C LYS A 50 8.17 -15.63 -6.24
N TRP A 51 7.62 -14.88 -5.30
CA TRP A 51 6.83 -13.68 -5.60
C TRP A 51 7.70 -12.54 -6.16
N LEU A 52 8.92 -12.40 -5.66
CA LEU A 52 9.78 -11.25 -5.91
C LEU A 52 10.97 -11.58 -6.83
N ALA A 53 10.95 -12.73 -7.51
CA ALA A 53 12.06 -13.27 -8.31
C ALA A 53 12.59 -12.30 -9.39
N GLU A 54 11.75 -11.42 -9.91
CA GLU A 54 12.12 -10.43 -10.95
C GLU A 54 12.76 -9.16 -10.38
N TYR A 55 12.89 -9.05 -9.05
CA TYR A 55 13.23 -7.81 -8.36
C TYR A 55 14.46 -8.00 -7.47
N ASP A 56 15.37 -7.05 -7.52
CA ASP A 56 16.62 -7.04 -6.75
C ASP A 56 16.63 -5.95 -5.65
N CYS A 57 15.55 -5.17 -5.56
CA CYS A 57 15.40 -4.09 -4.59
C CYS A 57 13.95 -4.00 -4.12
N LEU A 58 13.71 -4.07 -2.82
CA LEU A 58 12.37 -3.95 -2.25
C LEU A 58 12.22 -2.59 -1.56
N ILE A 59 11.24 -1.81 -2.00
CA ILE A 59 10.95 -0.49 -1.43
C ILE A 59 9.63 -0.58 -0.70
N GLU A 60 9.61 -0.18 0.57
CA GLU A 60 8.46 -0.12 1.50
C GLU A 60 7.74 -1.44 1.81
N ILE A 61 7.64 -2.39 0.87
CA ILE A 61 6.97 -3.70 1.02
C ILE A 61 7.44 -4.48 2.25
N PRO A 62 8.74 -4.55 2.59
CA PRO A 62 9.20 -5.25 3.80
C PRO A 62 8.54 -4.76 5.09
N SER A 63 8.17 -3.48 5.17
CA SER A 63 7.50 -2.91 6.34
C SER A 63 6.09 -3.47 6.57
N TYR A 64 5.41 -3.92 5.52
CA TYR A 64 4.03 -4.42 5.60
C TYR A 64 3.93 -5.94 5.78
N ILE A 65 4.96 -6.68 5.37
CA ILE A 65 5.02 -8.15 5.46
C ILE A 65 5.70 -8.66 6.75
N GLY A 66 6.14 -7.72 7.61
CA GLY A 66 6.55 -7.96 9.00
C GLY A 66 8.03 -8.33 9.19
N MET A 67 8.49 -8.22 10.45
CA MET A 67 9.89 -8.43 10.85
C MET A 67 10.47 -9.78 10.43
N ARG A 68 9.68 -10.86 10.45
CA ARG A 68 10.16 -12.21 10.11
C ARG A 68 10.63 -12.34 8.66
N ALA A 69 9.99 -11.62 7.74
CA ALA A 69 10.45 -11.56 6.36
C ALA A 69 11.84 -10.91 6.30
N MET A 70 12.00 -9.77 6.97
CA MET A 70 13.28 -9.05 7.05
C MET A 70 14.38 -9.86 7.74
N GLU A 71 14.08 -10.54 8.86
CA GLU A 71 14.99 -11.49 9.53
C GLU A 71 15.46 -12.60 8.59
N SER A 72 14.56 -13.10 7.73
CA SER A 72 14.93 -14.12 6.76
C SER A 72 15.79 -13.58 5.63
N TYR A 73 15.59 -12.32 5.23
CA TYR A 73 16.48 -11.63 4.29
C TYR A 73 17.84 -11.34 4.93
N ALA A 74 17.89 -11.04 6.24
CA ALA A 74 19.13 -10.75 6.95
C ALA A 74 20.11 -11.93 7.02
N LYS A 75 19.63 -13.17 6.84
CA LYS A 75 20.48 -14.38 6.79
C LYS A 75 21.32 -14.48 5.52
N ASP A 76 20.89 -13.81 4.47
CA ASP A 76 21.60 -13.77 3.19
C ASP A 76 22.65 -12.65 3.26
N PRO A 77 23.96 -12.95 3.19
CA PRO A 77 25.02 -11.97 3.38
C PRO A 77 25.07 -10.91 2.27
N ASP A 78 24.52 -11.20 1.09
CA ASP A 78 24.59 -10.30 -0.08
C ASP A 78 23.53 -9.19 -0.04
N ILE A 79 22.60 -9.26 0.91
CA ILE A 79 21.51 -8.30 1.03
C ILE A 79 21.92 -7.13 1.92
N LYS A 80 21.73 -5.92 1.40
CA LYS A 80 21.92 -4.66 2.13
C LYS A 80 20.56 -4.05 2.47
N PHE A 81 20.47 -3.42 3.64
CA PHE A 81 19.27 -2.77 4.13
C PHE A 81 19.47 -1.26 4.21
N ILE A 82 18.46 -0.50 3.78
CA ILE A 82 18.41 0.95 3.97
C ILE A 82 17.15 1.25 4.77
N LEU A 83 17.33 1.73 5.99
CA LEU A 83 16.26 2.19 6.87
C LEU A 83 16.20 3.71 6.84
N THR A 84 15.12 4.27 6.30
CA THR A 84 14.83 5.69 6.46
C THR A 84 13.97 5.93 7.68
N GLU A 85 14.38 6.86 8.54
CA GLU A 85 13.59 7.34 9.66
C GLU A 85 13.42 8.86 9.60
N ARG A 86 12.41 9.35 10.30
CA ARG A 86 12.10 10.77 10.48
C ARG A 86 11.36 10.99 11.79
N ASP A 87 11.13 12.24 12.14
CA ASP A 87 10.27 12.64 13.26
C ASP A 87 8.92 11.89 13.24
N PRO A 88 8.55 11.19 14.34
CA PRO A 88 7.33 10.40 14.39
C PRO A 88 6.06 11.21 14.11
N ASP A 89 5.96 12.44 14.60
CA ASP A 89 4.77 13.27 14.40
C ASP A 89 4.62 13.73 12.95
N LYS A 90 5.74 14.08 12.29
CA LYS A 90 5.75 14.32 10.85
C LYS A 90 5.37 13.07 10.06
N TRP A 91 5.79 11.89 10.53
CA TRP A 91 5.42 10.63 9.90
C TRP A 91 3.92 10.34 10.02
N VAL A 92 3.35 10.45 11.23
CA VAL A 92 1.91 10.26 11.49
C VAL A 92 1.08 11.19 10.60
N ARG A 93 1.42 12.48 10.58
CA ARG A 93 0.72 13.48 9.75
C ARG A 93 0.75 13.11 8.27
N SER A 94 1.92 12.71 7.77
CA SER A 94 2.10 12.30 6.38
C SER A 94 1.31 11.04 6.04
N PHE A 95 1.34 10.01 6.90
CA PHE A 95 0.62 8.76 6.67
C PHE A 95 -0.90 8.95 6.70
N ASN A 96 -1.40 9.79 7.64
CA ASN A 96 -2.79 10.20 7.69
C ASN A 96 -3.22 11.01 6.47
N ASN A 97 -2.35 11.85 5.93
CA ASN A 97 -2.67 12.69 4.76
C ASN A 97 -2.50 11.95 3.43
N THR A 98 -2.06 10.68 3.44
CA THR A 98 -1.96 9.83 2.26
C THR A 98 -2.88 8.62 2.39
N ALA A 99 -2.42 7.54 3.03
CA ALA A 99 -3.15 6.30 3.17
C ALA A 99 -4.47 6.48 3.96
N GLY A 100 -4.45 7.31 5.01
CA GLY A 100 -5.64 7.62 5.81
C GLY A 100 -6.76 8.31 5.01
N GLU A 101 -6.41 9.24 4.11
CA GLU A 101 -7.40 9.88 3.23
C GLU A 101 -7.96 8.90 2.18
N VAL A 102 -7.15 7.98 1.66
CA VAL A 102 -7.62 6.93 0.74
C VAL A 102 -8.59 5.99 1.45
N GLY A 103 -8.26 5.54 2.67
CA GLY A 103 -9.16 4.70 3.48
C GLY A 103 -10.48 5.40 3.81
N LYS A 104 -10.42 6.69 4.18
CA LYS A 104 -11.62 7.51 4.37
C LYS A 104 -12.46 7.61 3.09
N ALA A 105 -11.82 7.92 1.96
CA ALA A 105 -12.50 8.06 0.67
C ALA A 105 -13.20 6.75 0.26
N ALA A 106 -12.63 5.59 0.59
CA ALA A 106 -13.23 4.28 0.32
C ALA A 106 -14.62 4.09 0.95
N ASN A 107 -14.96 4.87 1.98
CA ASN A 107 -16.20 4.73 2.75
C ASN A 107 -17.17 5.91 2.54
N VAL A 108 -16.82 6.86 1.67
CA VAL A 108 -17.66 8.01 1.31
C VAL A 108 -18.29 7.83 -0.07
N PHE A 109 -19.51 8.34 -0.26
CA PHE A 109 -20.16 8.34 -1.57
C PHE A 109 -19.37 9.19 -2.59
N PRO A 110 -19.19 8.73 -3.85
CA PRO A 110 -19.74 7.51 -4.44
C PRO A 110 -18.84 6.26 -4.31
N MET A 111 -17.62 6.40 -3.78
CA MET A 111 -16.62 5.33 -3.76
C MET A 111 -17.05 4.11 -2.92
N ASN A 112 -17.80 4.33 -1.83
CA ASN A 112 -18.34 3.25 -0.99
C ASN A 112 -19.21 2.24 -1.74
N ILE A 113 -19.81 2.66 -2.87
CA ILE A 113 -20.58 1.83 -3.79
C ILE A 113 -19.69 1.38 -4.95
N LEU A 114 -19.04 2.32 -5.65
CA LEU A 114 -18.32 2.04 -6.90
C LEU A 114 -17.20 1.01 -6.73
N LYS A 115 -16.53 0.99 -5.58
CA LYS A 115 -15.48 -0.01 -5.28
C LYS A 115 -15.97 -1.47 -5.36
N ARG A 116 -17.29 -1.71 -5.26
CA ARG A 116 -17.89 -3.04 -5.36
C ARG A 116 -18.15 -3.49 -6.80
N PHE A 117 -18.03 -2.59 -7.77
CA PHE A 117 -18.33 -2.82 -9.18
C PHE A 117 -17.08 -2.90 -10.07
N ASP A 118 -15.88 -2.81 -9.48
CA ASP A 118 -14.62 -3.05 -10.17
C ASP A 118 -13.62 -3.69 -9.21
N ALA A 119 -13.11 -4.87 -9.58
CA ALA A 119 -12.27 -5.69 -8.70
C ALA A 119 -10.92 -5.02 -8.38
N GLU A 120 -10.34 -4.28 -9.33
CA GLU A 120 -9.08 -3.58 -9.11
C GLU A 120 -9.27 -2.30 -8.28
N LEU A 121 -10.37 -1.58 -8.51
CA LEU A 121 -10.76 -0.45 -7.66
C LEU A 121 -11.03 -0.90 -6.22
N GLY A 122 -11.79 -1.98 -6.06
CA GLY A 122 -12.06 -2.60 -4.76
C GLY A 122 -10.78 -3.08 -4.09
N GLY A 123 -9.96 -3.84 -4.83
CA GLY A 123 -8.68 -4.36 -4.34
C GLY A 123 -7.70 -3.26 -3.92
N PHE A 124 -7.64 -2.15 -4.66
CA PHE A 124 -6.83 -0.97 -4.27
C PHE A 124 -7.27 -0.42 -2.91
N PHE A 125 -8.57 -0.12 -2.74
CA PHE A 125 -9.07 0.42 -1.48
C PHE A 125 -8.94 -0.56 -0.32
N GLU A 126 -9.23 -1.84 -0.54
CA GLU A 126 -9.08 -2.90 0.47
C GLU A 126 -7.63 -3.04 0.93
N ASN A 127 -6.68 -3.04 0.00
CA ASN A 127 -5.26 -3.12 0.32
C ASN A 127 -4.77 -1.90 1.08
N THR A 128 -5.11 -0.69 0.62
CA THR A 128 -4.70 0.54 1.32
C THR A 128 -5.29 0.59 2.73
N GLN A 129 -6.56 0.20 2.90
CA GLN A 129 -7.19 0.13 4.22
C GLN A 129 -6.51 -0.90 5.13
N LEU A 130 -6.22 -2.09 4.62
CA LEU A 130 -5.56 -3.14 5.38
C LEU A 130 -4.16 -2.73 5.84
N MET A 131 -3.35 -2.16 4.94
CA MET A 131 -2.01 -1.67 5.26
C MET A 131 -2.06 -0.50 6.26
N TYR A 132 -3.04 0.38 6.13
CA TYR A 132 -3.25 1.46 7.09
C TYR A 132 -3.60 0.90 8.48
N TRP A 133 -4.55 -0.04 8.55
CA TRP A 133 -4.92 -0.72 9.79
C TRP A 133 -3.79 -1.51 10.45
N ALA A 134 -2.93 -2.15 9.66
CA ALA A 134 -1.74 -2.83 10.19
C ALA A 134 -0.79 -1.86 10.93
N MET A 135 -0.76 -0.60 10.50
CA MET A 135 0.07 0.44 11.13
C MET A 135 -0.68 1.19 12.25
N SER A 136 -2.01 1.20 12.24
CA SER A 136 -2.86 2.00 13.12
C SER A 136 -3.65 1.19 14.16
N ASP A 137 -3.29 -0.07 14.41
CA ASP A 137 -4.02 -0.98 15.30
C ASP A 137 -5.52 -1.11 14.94
N GLY A 138 -5.83 -1.13 13.64
CA GLY A 138 -7.20 -1.24 13.14
C GLY A 138 -8.04 0.04 13.24
N THR A 139 -7.44 1.17 13.65
CA THR A 139 -8.16 2.44 13.77
C THR A 139 -8.22 3.17 12.43
N ASP A 140 -9.33 3.85 12.15
CA ASP A 140 -9.45 4.74 11.00
C ASP A 140 -8.93 6.15 11.30
N LYS A 141 -8.59 6.90 10.24
CA LYS A 141 -8.24 8.32 10.36
C LYS A 141 -9.37 9.08 11.08
N GLY A 142 -9.00 9.81 12.13
CA GLY A 142 -9.93 10.59 12.93
C GLY A 142 -10.49 9.86 14.16
N HIS A 143 -10.20 8.57 14.33
CA HIS A 143 -10.45 7.88 15.60
C HIS A 143 -9.55 8.49 16.70
N PRO A 144 -10.03 8.65 17.96
CA PRO A 144 -9.25 9.28 19.04
C PRO A 144 -7.88 8.63 19.28
N ASP A 145 -7.81 7.30 19.17
CA ASP A 145 -6.58 6.55 19.42
C ASP A 145 -5.65 6.44 18.19
N ASN A 146 -6.07 6.93 17.02
CA ASN A 146 -5.38 6.67 15.75
C ASN A 146 -3.96 7.22 15.71
N GLU A 147 -3.77 8.50 16.06
CA GLU A 147 -2.44 9.11 16.02
C GLU A 147 -1.51 8.50 17.07
N ALA A 148 -2.05 8.10 18.23
CA ALA A 148 -1.29 7.44 19.27
C ALA A 148 -0.79 6.06 18.83
N ALA A 149 -1.68 5.24 18.25
CA ALA A 149 -1.34 3.93 17.69
C ALA A 149 -0.29 4.03 16.59
N LEU A 150 -0.51 4.91 15.60
CA LEU A 150 0.43 5.14 14.50
C LEU A 150 1.83 5.54 15.01
N ARG A 151 1.90 6.50 15.94
CA ARG A 151 3.17 6.96 16.52
C ARG A 151 3.90 5.84 17.23
N LYS A 152 3.19 5.09 18.08
CA LYS A 152 3.73 3.96 18.84
C LYS A 152 4.30 2.91 17.89
N ASN A 153 3.49 2.44 16.94
CA ASN A 153 3.87 1.38 16.02
C ASN A 153 5.04 1.77 15.12
N TYR A 154 5.11 3.04 14.69
CA TYR A 154 6.26 3.56 13.95
C TYR A 154 7.54 3.52 14.79
N ILE A 155 7.51 4.01 16.04
CA ILE A 155 8.68 4.01 16.92
C ILE A 155 9.14 2.57 17.21
N GLU A 156 8.20 1.68 17.53
CA GLU A 156 8.48 0.27 17.80
C GLU A 156 9.07 -0.43 16.57
N TYR A 157 8.54 -0.17 15.38
CA TYR A 157 9.08 -0.69 14.13
C TYR A 157 10.52 -0.23 13.89
N ILE A 158 10.79 1.08 13.98
CA ILE A 158 12.14 1.63 13.78
C ILE A 158 13.13 1.00 14.78
N HIS A 159 12.74 0.85 16.04
CA HIS A 159 13.57 0.22 17.06
C HIS A 159 13.84 -1.25 16.72
N ALA A 160 12.80 -2.04 16.45
CA ALA A 160 12.91 -3.45 16.12
C ALA A 160 13.81 -3.69 14.90
N VAL A 161 13.69 -2.87 13.86
CA VAL A 161 14.55 -2.98 12.67
C VAL A 161 16.02 -2.74 13.02
N LYS A 162 16.33 -1.70 13.82
CA LYS A 162 17.71 -1.40 14.24
C LYS A 162 18.32 -2.47 15.13
N GLU A 163 17.51 -3.13 15.96
CA GLU A 163 17.98 -4.21 16.84
C GLU A 163 18.17 -5.54 16.10
N THR A 164 17.35 -5.79 15.09
CA THR A 164 17.27 -7.11 14.44
C THR A 164 18.18 -7.22 13.23
N LEU A 165 18.36 -6.13 12.48
CA LEU A 165 19.14 -6.17 11.24
C LEU A 165 20.65 -6.04 11.47
N PRO A 166 21.48 -6.67 10.62
CA PRO A 166 22.94 -6.62 10.72
C PRO A 166 23.45 -5.19 10.56
N GLN A 167 24.14 -4.65 11.57
CA GLN A 167 24.59 -3.26 11.60
C GLN A 167 25.59 -2.94 10.48
N ASP A 168 26.43 -3.90 10.11
CA ASP A 168 27.43 -3.81 9.03
C ASP A 168 26.78 -3.75 7.64
N ARG A 169 25.53 -4.21 7.50
CA ARG A 169 24.76 -4.20 6.23
C ARG A 169 23.47 -3.40 6.34
N THR A 170 23.36 -2.49 7.31
CA THR A 170 22.18 -1.63 7.48
C THR A 170 22.59 -0.16 7.53
N LEU A 171 22.20 0.59 6.51
CA LEU A 171 22.33 2.04 6.49
C LEU A 171 21.07 2.68 7.10
N VAL A 172 21.24 3.43 8.19
CA VAL A 172 20.17 4.24 8.78
C VAL A 172 20.30 5.68 8.29
N ILE A 173 19.24 6.22 7.69
CA ILE A 173 19.18 7.60 7.20
C ILE A 173 18.05 8.33 7.93
N LYS A 174 18.38 9.41 8.63
CA LYS A 174 17.37 10.37 9.11
C LYS A 174 17.03 11.33 7.98
N LEU A 175 15.77 11.40 7.58
CA LEU A 175 15.34 12.24 6.47
C LEU A 175 15.58 13.74 6.76
N GLU A 176 15.62 14.14 8.02
CA GLU A 176 16.01 15.49 8.45
C GLU A 176 17.47 15.83 8.11
N ASP A 177 18.37 14.83 8.06
CA ASP A 177 19.78 15.01 7.68
C ASP A 177 19.97 15.01 6.15
N GLY A 178 18.88 14.79 5.41
CA GLY A 178 18.84 14.72 3.96
C GLY A 178 18.94 13.28 3.42
N LEU A 179 18.34 13.08 2.25
CA LEU A 179 18.39 11.84 1.50
C LEU A 179 18.87 12.13 0.09
N GLY A 180 19.98 11.51 -0.32
CA GLY A 180 20.65 11.79 -1.57
C GLY A 180 21.63 10.69 -2.00
N TRP A 181 22.24 10.88 -3.17
CA TRP A 181 23.26 9.94 -3.68
C TRP A 181 24.45 9.81 -2.73
N ALA A 182 24.87 10.90 -2.11
CA ALA A 182 26.00 10.91 -1.19
C ALA A 182 25.79 10.02 0.05
N GLN A 183 24.54 9.81 0.48
CA GLN A 183 24.20 8.93 1.59
C GLN A 183 24.11 7.46 1.13
N ILE A 184 23.53 7.21 -0.05
CA ILE A 184 23.21 5.85 -0.51
C ILE A 184 24.37 5.17 -1.23
N CYS A 185 25.03 5.86 -2.17
CA CYS A 185 25.98 5.23 -3.09
C CYS A 185 27.23 4.67 -2.39
N PRO A 186 27.85 5.36 -1.41
CA PRO A 186 29.00 4.81 -0.69
C PRO A 186 28.67 3.49 0.04
N PHE A 187 27.47 3.40 0.64
CA PHE A 187 27.02 2.19 1.31
C PHE A 187 26.76 1.04 0.34
N LEU A 188 26.21 1.34 -0.83
CA LEU A 188 26.00 0.36 -1.89
C LEU A 188 27.28 0.00 -2.65
N GLU A 189 28.40 0.69 -2.39
CA GLU A 189 29.66 0.55 -3.12
C GLU A 189 29.50 0.86 -4.61
N MET A 190 28.75 1.92 -4.90
CA MET A 190 28.47 2.38 -6.26
C MET A 190 28.97 3.81 -6.48
N ASP A 191 29.30 4.13 -7.72
CA ASP A 191 29.62 5.50 -8.10
C ASP A 191 28.37 6.40 -8.01
N ILE A 192 28.58 7.64 -7.57
CA ILE A 192 27.52 8.66 -7.60
C ILE A 192 27.22 9.00 -9.06
N PRO A 193 25.97 8.83 -9.53
CA PRO A 193 25.62 9.11 -10.92
C PRO A 193 25.67 10.61 -11.21
N ASP A 194 26.01 10.97 -12.45
CA ASP A 194 26.04 12.36 -12.94
C ASP A 194 24.64 12.91 -13.27
N GLN A 195 23.72 12.74 -12.33
CA GLN A 195 22.36 13.27 -12.40
C GLN A 195 21.85 13.57 -11.00
N PRO A 196 20.98 14.59 -10.83
CA PRO A 196 20.48 14.98 -9.52
C PRO A 196 19.73 13.82 -8.85
N TYR A 197 19.81 13.78 -7.51
CA TYR A 197 18.95 12.87 -6.75
C TYR A 197 17.48 13.19 -7.05
N PRO A 198 16.60 12.19 -7.23
CA PRO A 198 15.19 12.45 -7.51
C PRO A 198 14.56 13.28 -6.37
N GLN A 199 14.31 14.58 -6.58
CA GLN A 199 13.65 15.48 -5.63
C GLN A 199 12.41 16.19 -6.21
N ALA A 200 11.56 16.63 -5.27
CA ALA A 200 10.50 17.65 -5.34
C ALA A 200 9.04 17.23 -5.64
N ASN A 201 8.69 16.59 -6.76
CA ASN A 201 7.26 16.39 -7.09
C ASN A 201 6.77 14.96 -6.88
N VAL A 202 7.36 14.22 -5.92
CA VAL A 202 6.99 12.82 -5.66
C VAL A 202 5.51 12.71 -5.30
N GLN A 203 4.98 13.66 -4.52
CA GLN A 203 3.56 13.65 -4.14
C GLN A 203 2.64 13.93 -5.33
N GLU A 204 2.93 14.95 -6.15
CA GLU A 204 2.13 15.25 -7.35
C GLU A 204 2.18 14.12 -8.38
N LYS A 205 3.37 13.57 -8.62
CA LYS A 205 3.55 12.41 -9.51
C LYS A 205 2.79 11.20 -8.98
N PHE A 206 2.85 10.94 -7.68
CA PHE A 206 2.09 9.86 -7.06
C PHE A 206 0.59 10.08 -7.22
N GLN A 207 0.08 11.29 -6.95
CA GLN A 207 -1.34 11.61 -7.14
C GLN A 207 -1.77 11.46 -8.61
N ALA A 208 -0.93 11.88 -9.56
CA ALA A 208 -1.19 11.69 -10.99
C ALA A 208 -1.27 10.19 -11.35
N ILE A 209 -0.30 9.39 -10.92
CA ILE A 209 -0.29 7.94 -11.18
C ILE A 209 -1.51 7.25 -10.57
N ILE A 210 -1.88 7.59 -9.33
CA ILE A 210 -3.11 7.08 -8.71
C ILE A 210 -4.34 7.55 -9.49
N GLY A 211 -4.39 8.81 -9.93
CA GLY A 211 -5.48 9.32 -10.78
C GLY A 211 -5.63 8.55 -12.08
N ASP A 212 -4.52 8.29 -12.79
CA ASP A 212 -4.49 7.54 -14.04
C ASP A 212 -4.88 6.07 -13.84
N PHE A 213 -4.52 5.48 -12.70
CA PHE A 213 -4.99 4.15 -12.30
C PHE A 213 -6.51 4.16 -11.99
N MET A 214 -6.99 5.12 -11.20
CA MET A 214 -8.34 5.14 -10.66
C MET A 214 -9.40 5.53 -11.70
N ARG A 215 -9.14 6.55 -12.51
CA ARG A 215 -10.13 7.14 -13.44
C ARG A 215 -10.79 6.11 -14.38
N PRO A 216 -10.06 5.27 -15.13
CA PRO A 216 -10.69 4.29 -16.02
C PRO A 216 -11.51 3.24 -15.24
N ARG A 217 -11.06 2.86 -14.05
CA ARG A 217 -11.76 1.88 -13.19
C ARG A 217 -13.02 2.44 -12.57
N VAL A 218 -12.99 3.71 -12.16
CA VAL A 218 -14.19 4.44 -11.70
C VAL A 218 -15.21 4.58 -12.84
N MET A 219 -14.78 4.90 -14.06
CA MET A 219 -15.65 4.93 -15.24
C MET A 219 -16.27 3.55 -15.51
N ALA A 220 -15.47 2.48 -15.50
CA ALA A 220 -15.96 1.12 -15.67
C ALA A 220 -16.95 0.71 -14.57
N ALA A 221 -16.67 1.05 -13.31
CA ALA A 221 -17.55 0.79 -12.18
C ALA A 221 -18.90 1.52 -12.32
N MET A 222 -18.91 2.78 -12.78
CA MET A 222 -20.14 3.51 -13.05
C MET A 222 -20.98 2.86 -14.15
N VAL A 223 -20.34 2.43 -15.25
CA VAL A 223 -21.02 1.71 -16.34
C VAL A 223 -21.62 0.40 -15.83
N ARG A 224 -20.84 -0.41 -15.09
CA ARG A 224 -21.30 -1.69 -14.53
C ARG A 224 -22.43 -1.50 -13.52
N LEU A 225 -22.36 -0.48 -12.67
CA LEU A 225 -23.47 -0.12 -11.78
C LEU A 225 -24.71 0.26 -12.59
N GLY A 226 -24.58 1.05 -13.65
CA GLY A 226 -25.67 1.41 -14.55
C GLY A 226 -26.34 0.20 -15.19
N VAL A 227 -25.55 -0.79 -15.65
CA VAL A 227 -26.04 -2.06 -16.20
C VAL A 227 -26.86 -2.87 -15.18
N VAL A 228 -26.56 -2.77 -13.89
CA VAL A 228 -27.33 -3.46 -12.83
C VAL A 228 -28.58 -2.65 -12.43
N VAL A 229 -28.43 -1.34 -12.25
CA VAL A 229 -29.51 -0.48 -11.73
C VAL A 229 -30.60 -0.26 -12.78
N ALA A 230 -30.26 -0.01 -14.05
CA ALA A 230 -31.25 0.35 -15.06
C ALA A 230 -32.29 -0.75 -15.33
N PRO A 231 -31.92 -2.04 -15.52
CA PRO A 231 -32.91 -3.12 -15.66
C PRO A 231 -33.73 -3.32 -14.40
N THR A 232 -33.10 -3.21 -13.22
CA THR A 232 -33.79 -3.37 -11.93
C THR A 232 -34.88 -2.31 -11.74
N LEU A 233 -34.58 -1.05 -12.04
CA LEU A 233 -35.55 0.04 -12.02
C LEU A 233 -36.62 -0.13 -13.11
N GLY A 234 -36.25 -0.60 -14.30
CA GLY A 234 -37.19 -0.89 -15.38
C GLY A 234 -38.19 -1.99 -15.01
N VAL A 235 -37.72 -3.09 -14.42
CA VAL A 235 -38.57 -4.18 -13.93
C VAL A 235 -39.44 -3.71 -12.77
N ALA A 236 -38.87 -3.03 -11.77
CA ALA A 236 -39.65 -2.50 -10.64
C ALA A 236 -40.73 -1.51 -11.10
N GLY A 237 -40.38 -0.62 -12.03
CA GLY A 237 -41.33 0.32 -12.64
C GLY A 237 -42.44 -0.38 -13.41
N TYR A 238 -42.11 -1.39 -14.23
CA TYR A 238 -43.09 -2.20 -14.94
C TYR A 238 -44.03 -2.96 -13.99
N LEU A 239 -43.48 -3.60 -12.95
CA LEU A 239 -44.27 -4.32 -11.96
C LEU A 239 -45.16 -3.37 -11.15
N GLY A 240 -44.65 -2.21 -10.74
CA GLY A 240 -45.42 -1.17 -10.07
C GLY A 240 -46.55 -0.64 -10.94
N TRP A 241 -46.31 -0.40 -12.22
CA TRP A 241 -47.36 -0.01 -13.17
C TRP A 241 -48.41 -1.11 -13.38
N LYS A 242 -47.97 -2.37 -13.57
CA LYS A 242 -48.84 -3.50 -13.88
C LYS A 242 -49.69 -3.98 -12.70
N TYR A 243 -49.15 -3.94 -11.48
CA TYR A 243 -49.76 -4.54 -10.29
C TYR A 243 -50.09 -3.52 -9.18
N GLY A 244 -49.61 -2.28 -9.29
CA GLY A 244 -49.88 -1.21 -8.31
C GLY A 244 -51.24 -0.52 -8.51
N LEU A 245 -51.86 -0.64 -9.69
CA LEU A 245 -53.20 -0.09 -9.98
C LEU A 245 -54.36 -0.99 -9.47
N THR A 246 -54.08 -2.18 -8.94
CA THR A 246 -55.10 -3.12 -8.45
C THR A 246 -55.48 -2.97 -6.98
N VAL A 247 -54.98 -1.95 -6.26
CA VAL A 247 -55.21 -1.75 -4.81
C VAL A 247 -56.05 -0.50 -4.51
N ILE A 248 -56.62 0.15 -5.52
CA ILE A 248 -57.50 1.32 -5.36
C ILE A 248 -58.80 1.08 -6.16
N GLU A 249 -59.58 0.09 -5.77
CA GLU A 249 -61.03 -0.01 -6.04
C GLU A 249 -61.74 -0.62 -4.82
#